data_AF-A0A1Y2T5P1-F1
#
_entry.id   AF-A0A1Y2T5P1-F1
#
_cell.length_a   1.000
_cell.length_b   1.000
_cell.length_c   1.000
_cell.angle_alpha   90.00
_cell.angle_beta   90.00
_cell.angle_gamma   90.00
#
_symmetry.space_group_name_H-M   'P 1'
#
loop_
_entity.id
_entity.type
_entity.pdbx_description
1 polymer ?
#
loop_
_entity_poly.entity_id
_entity_poly.type
_entity_poly.pdbx_seq_one_letter_code
_entity_poly.pdbx_strand_id
1 'polypeptide(L)'
;MALNALLSALEPDRPARADSFYIVREGLAYGLNPHSGYWLDADEFERLAAEGLALAERRQEDQARDTLSQAVELYQGEFLAELRYEDWCSEERERLQVLYLRALEWLAQDAARHGGYEQCVRLCERILACDPCWEEAYRLLMHSHFRLGNRAMALRTYEKCVQSLRRELGVGPMASTTRLYERIRRSAAHAPEGGDP
;
A
#
# COMPACT_ATOMS: atom_id res chain seq x y z
N MET A 1 -20.23 -4.56 30.01
CA MET A 1 -19.57 -3.26 30.31
C MET A 1 -19.21 -2.48 29.04
N ALA A 2 -18.70 -3.12 27.98
CA ALA A 2 -18.32 -2.44 26.73
C ALA A 2 -19.45 -1.62 26.06
N LEU A 3 -20.67 -2.17 25.93
CA LEU A 3 -21.78 -1.44 25.29
C LEU A 3 -22.16 -0.13 26.00
N ASN A 4 -22.15 -0.11 27.33
CA ASN A 4 -22.50 1.11 28.07
C ASN A 4 -21.42 2.19 27.90
N ALA A 5 -20.14 1.80 27.91
CA ALA A 5 -19.04 2.71 27.62
C ALA A 5 -19.11 3.27 26.19
N LEU A 6 -19.43 2.43 25.20
CA LEU A 6 -19.63 2.84 23.81
C LEU A 6 -20.79 3.83 23.67
N LEU A 7 -21.92 3.56 24.31
CA LEU A 7 -23.09 4.45 24.32
C LEU A 7 -22.77 5.80 24.97
N SER A 8 -22.03 5.82 26.08
CA SER A 8 -21.59 7.06 26.72
C SER A 8 -20.60 7.86 25.85
N ALA A 9 -19.79 7.19 25.03
CA ALA A 9 -18.86 7.86 24.12
C ALA A 9 -19.57 8.45 22.90
N LEU A 10 -20.54 7.72 22.32
CA LEU A 10 -21.26 8.14 21.10
C LEU A 10 -22.42 9.10 21.40
N GLU A 11 -23.11 8.92 22.52
CA GLU A 11 -24.30 9.67 22.89
C GLU A 11 -24.28 10.03 24.40
N PRO A 12 -23.37 10.93 24.84
CA PRO A 12 -23.17 11.23 26.26
C PRO A 12 -24.42 11.78 26.96
N ASP A 13 -25.27 12.52 26.23
CA ASP A 13 -26.49 13.15 26.74
C ASP A 13 -27.75 12.27 26.60
N ARG A 14 -27.59 10.99 26.20
CA ARG A 14 -28.72 10.09 25.94
C ARG A 14 -29.50 9.81 27.23
N PRO A 15 -30.85 9.97 27.23
CA PRO A 15 -31.67 9.63 28.38
C PRO A 15 -31.53 8.15 28.76
N ALA A 16 -31.59 7.85 30.06
CA ALA A 16 -31.57 6.49 30.55
C ALA A 16 -32.71 5.66 29.92
N ARG A 17 -32.36 4.51 29.33
CA ARG A 17 -33.28 3.56 28.66
C ARG A 17 -33.89 4.03 27.34
N ALA A 18 -33.44 5.16 26.77
CA ALA A 18 -33.74 5.46 25.36
C ALA A 18 -33.01 4.48 24.44
N ASP A 19 -33.51 4.28 23.21
CA ASP A 19 -32.78 3.57 22.16
C ASP A 19 -31.60 4.43 21.67
N SER A 20 -30.56 3.78 21.17
CA SER A 20 -29.40 4.47 20.59
C SER A 20 -29.67 4.79 19.12
N PHE A 21 -29.32 5.99 18.66
CA PHE A 21 -29.34 6.29 17.23
C PHE A 21 -28.15 5.66 16.50
N TYR A 22 -26.99 5.56 17.14
CA TYR A 22 -25.76 5.07 16.50
C TYR A 22 -25.57 3.56 16.63
N ILE A 23 -26.12 2.92 17.66
CA ILE A 23 -26.01 1.48 17.90
C ILE A 23 -27.37 0.82 17.70
N VAL A 24 -27.48 -0.01 16.67
CA VAL A 24 -28.67 -0.84 16.43
C VAL A 24 -28.47 -2.22 17.05
N ARG A 25 -29.58 -2.79 17.55
CA ARG A 25 -29.61 -4.16 18.06
C ARG A 25 -30.50 -5.01 17.16
N GLU A 26 -29.92 -6.05 16.59
CA GLU A 26 -30.63 -7.04 15.78
C GLU A 26 -30.56 -8.41 16.50
N GLY A 27 -31.60 -8.71 17.27
CA GLY A 27 -31.66 -9.93 18.08
C GLY A 27 -30.57 -9.99 19.16
N LEU A 28 -29.55 -10.82 18.92
CA LEU A 28 -28.39 -11.02 19.81
C LEU A 28 -27.16 -10.21 19.39
N ALA A 29 -27.18 -9.59 18.20
CA ALA A 29 -26.08 -8.81 17.67
C ALA A 29 -26.29 -7.30 17.90
N TYR A 30 -25.17 -6.59 17.92
CA TYR A 30 -25.12 -5.13 17.88
C TYR A 30 -24.34 -4.70 16.65
N GLY A 31 -24.74 -3.60 16.04
CA GLY A 31 -24.05 -2.99 14.90
C GLY A 31 -24.11 -1.48 14.97
N LEU A 32 -23.33 -0.83 14.11
CA LEU A 32 -23.49 0.60 13.86
C LEU A 32 -24.73 0.82 12.98
N ASN A 33 -25.47 1.88 13.24
CA ASN A 33 -26.57 2.30 12.38
C ASN A 33 -26.01 2.80 11.04
N PRO A 34 -26.33 2.15 9.90
CA PRO A 34 -25.83 2.58 8.59
C PRO A 34 -26.30 3.99 8.20
N HIS A 35 -27.40 4.48 8.79
CA HIS A 35 -27.94 5.81 8.54
C HIS A 35 -27.34 6.90 9.43
N SER A 36 -26.39 6.57 10.30
CA SER A 36 -25.80 7.58 11.19
C SER A 36 -24.74 8.46 10.51
N GLY A 37 -24.42 8.20 9.24
CA GLY A 37 -23.44 8.96 8.48
C GLY A 37 -22.03 8.87 9.06
N TYR A 38 -21.70 7.77 9.76
CA TYR A 38 -20.33 7.54 10.21
C TYR A 38 -19.42 7.38 8.99
N TRP A 39 -18.14 7.75 9.18
CA TRP A 39 -17.10 7.57 8.18
C TRP A 39 -16.05 6.63 8.77
N LEU A 40 -15.70 5.58 8.01
CA LEU A 40 -14.61 4.67 8.34
C LEU A 40 -13.52 4.88 7.29
N ASP A 41 -12.31 5.13 7.77
CA ASP A 41 -11.12 5.26 6.95
C ASP A 41 -10.84 3.98 6.15
N ALA A 42 -11.04 2.81 6.76
CA ALA A 42 -10.87 1.50 6.10
C ALA A 42 -11.84 1.32 4.92
N ASP A 43 -13.13 1.64 5.11
CA ASP A 43 -14.14 1.55 4.05
C ASP A 43 -13.83 2.52 2.90
N GLU A 44 -13.44 3.75 3.23
CA GLU A 44 -13.13 4.77 2.23
C GLU A 44 -11.81 4.46 1.50
N PHE A 45 -10.80 3.96 2.21
CA PHE A 45 -9.57 3.44 1.62
C PHE A 45 -9.88 2.32 0.61
N GLU A 46 -10.67 1.33 1.01
CA GLU A 46 -11.03 0.21 0.14
C GLU A 46 -11.77 0.71 -1.11
N ARG A 47 -12.76 1.58 -0.91
CA ARG A 47 -13.56 2.15 -2.00
C ARG A 47 -12.67 2.87 -3.01
N LEU A 48 -11.81 3.78 -2.55
CA LEU A 48 -10.90 4.55 -3.41
C LEU A 48 -9.85 3.65 -4.07
N ALA A 49 -9.27 2.68 -3.36
CA ALA A 49 -8.27 1.78 -3.94
C ALA A 49 -8.88 0.89 -5.03
N ALA A 50 -10.07 0.34 -4.80
CA ALA A 50 -10.78 -0.47 -5.79
C ALA A 50 -11.19 0.37 -7.02
N GLU A 51 -11.72 1.58 -6.81
CA GLU A 51 -12.07 2.51 -7.87
C GLU A 51 -10.83 2.90 -8.70
N GLY A 52 -9.75 3.30 -8.03
CA GLY A 52 -8.49 3.70 -8.67
C GLY A 52 -7.85 2.59 -9.51
N LEU A 53 -7.85 1.35 -9.02
CA LEU A 53 -7.37 0.19 -9.77
C LEU A 53 -8.28 -0.12 -10.98
N ALA A 54 -9.59 0.03 -10.85
CA ALA A 54 -10.51 -0.15 -11.98
C ALA A 54 -10.34 0.95 -13.06
N LEU A 55 -10.07 2.19 -12.65
CA LEU A 55 -9.72 3.29 -13.56
C LEU A 55 -8.42 3.00 -14.32
N ALA A 56 -7.42 2.43 -13.63
CA ALA A 56 -6.17 2.00 -14.21
C ALA A 56 -6.35 0.92 -15.29
N GLU A 57 -7.17 -0.10 -15.04
CA GLU A 57 -7.51 -1.15 -16.02
C GLU A 57 -8.15 -0.57 -17.29
N ARG A 58 -8.96 0.48 -17.12
CA ARG A 58 -9.60 1.24 -18.22
C ARG A 58 -8.67 2.25 -18.89
N ARG A 59 -7.41 2.32 -18.48
CA ARG A 59 -6.38 3.26 -18.96
C ARG A 59 -6.73 4.73 -18.74
N GLN A 60 -7.48 5.03 -17.68
CA GLN A 60 -7.78 6.39 -17.23
C GLN A 60 -6.71 6.83 -16.23
N GLU A 61 -5.46 6.96 -16.70
CA GLU A 61 -4.26 7.03 -15.85
C GLU A 61 -4.26 8.23 -14.89
N ASP A 62 -4.65 9.43 -15.33
CA ASP A 62 -4.68 10.60 -14.45
C ASP A 62 -5.70 10.45 -13.31
N GLN A 63 -6.91 9.97 -13.62
CA GLN A 63 -7.94 9.71 -12.61
C GLN A 63 -7.51 8.59 -11.66
N ALA A 64 -6.93 7.51 -12.20
CA ALA A 64 -6.39 6.43 -11.39
C ALA A 64 -5.30 6.94 -10.43
N ARG A 65 -4.39 7.79 -10.91
CA ARG A 65 -3.33 8.41 -10.09
C ARG A 65 -3.91 9.25 -8.96
N ASP A 66 -4.87 10.11 -9.25
CA ASP A 66 -5.48 10.98 -8.24
C ASP A 66 -6.24 10.17 -7.19
N THR A 67 -7.05 9.21 -7.62
CA THR A 67 -7.85 8.35 -6.73
C THR A 67 -6.97 7.43 -5.88
N LEU A 68 -5.96 6.78 -6.47
CA LEU A 68 -5.04 5.91 -5.73
C LEU A 68 -4.15 6.70 -4.77
N SER A 69 -3.76 7.93 -5.13
CA SER A 69 -3.00 8.80 -4.21
C SER A 69 -3.83 9.13 -2.97
N GLN A 70 -5.12 9.40 -3.11
CA GLN A 70 -6.01 9.61 -1.97
C GLN A 70 -6.16 8.34 -1.11
N ALA A 71 -6.31 7.18 -1.74
CA ALA A 71 -6.42 5.91 -1.03
C ALA A 71 -5.20 5.63 -0.15
N VAL A 72 -3.98 5.73 -0.70
CA VAL A 72 -2.76 5.37 0.04
C VAL A 72 -2.43 6.32 1.20
N GLU A 73 -3.05 7.50 1.27
CA GLU A 73 -2.90 8.42 2.40
C GLU A 73 -3.88 8.12 3.56
N LEU A 74 -4.99 7.42 3.27
CA LEU A 74 -5.90 6.91 4.32
C LEU A 74 -5.32 5.70 5.05
N TYR A 75 -4.44 4.93 4.38
CA TYR A 75 -3.79 3.77 4.99
C TYR A 75 -2.59 4.20 5.85
N GLN A 76 -2.84 4.46 7.14
CA GLN A 76 -1.83 4.98 8.08
C GLN A 76 -1.01 3.91 8.82
N GLY A 77 -1.28 2.64 8.56
CA GLY A 77 -0.59 1.53 9.24
C GLY A 77 -1.36 0.23 9.11
N GLU A 78 -0.85 -0.81 9.77
CA GLU A 78 -1.51 -2.12 9.82
C GLU A 78 -2.91 -2.01 10.44
N PHE A 79 -3.91 -2.59 9.76
CA PHE A 79 -5.28 -2.61 10.24
C PHE A 79 -5.39 -3.25 11.63
N LEU A 80 -5.93 -2.49 12.59
CA LEU A 80 -6.05 -2.86 14.00
C LEU A 80 -4.73 -3.41 14.58
N ALA A 81 -3.63 -2.67 14.38
CA ALA A 81 -2.28 -3.06 14.82
C ALA A 81 -2.20 -3.45 16.31
N GLU A 82 -3.02 -2.85 17.16
CA GLU A 82 -3.09 -3.15 18.61
C GLU A 82 -3.69 -4.53 18.90
N LEU A 83 -4.46 -5.09 17.97
CA LEU A 83 -5.15 -6.38 18.06
C LEU A 83 -4.48 -7.44 17.17
N ARG A 84 -3.15 -7.38 17.04
CA ARG A 84 -2.38 -8.26 16.14
C ARG A 84 -2.66 -9.76 16.36
N TYR A 85 -2.89 -10.16 17.60
CA TYR A 85 -3.08 -11.56 18.01
C TYR A 85 -4.54 -12.03 17.97
N GLU A 86 -5.46 -11.17 17.53
CA GLU A 86 -6.87 -11.53 17.38
C GLU A 86 -7.12 -12.13 16.00
N ASP A 87 -7.58 -13.39 15.96
CA ASP A 87 -7.73 -14.13 14.70
C ASP A 87 -8.85 -13.58 13.81
N TRP A 88 -9.89 -13.00 14.40
CA TRP A 88 -11.09 -12.56 13.68
C TRP A 88 -10.84 -11.43 12.67
N CYS A 89 -9.76 -10.66 12.84
CA CYS A 89 -9.38 -9.57 11.92
C CYS A 89 -8.17 -9.89 11.05
N SER A 90 -7.63 -11.12 11.12
CA SER A 90 -6.43 -11.53 10.38
C SER A 90 -6.64 -11.50 8.87
N GLU A 91 -7.72 -12.11 8.37
CA GLU A 91 -8.08 -12.13 6.95
C GLU A 91 -8.29 -10.71 6.40
N GLU A 92 -8.98 -9.87 7.16
CA GLU A 92 -9.28 -8.50 6.74
C GLU A 92 -8.01 -7.63 6.69
N ARG A 93 -7.12 -7.80 7.66
CA ARG A 93 -5.81 -7.14 7.69
C ARG A 93 -4.97 -7.52 6.48
N GLU A 94 -4.90 -8.81 6.14
CA GLU A 94 -4.18 -9.29 4.97
C GLU A 94 -4.79 -8.73 3.67
N ARG A 95 -6.12 -8.76 3.55
CA ARG A 95 -6.84 -8.24 2.39
C ARG A 95 -6.56 -6.75 2.16
N LEU A 96 -6.68 -5.93 3.20
CA LEU A 96 -6.42 -4.48 3.11
C LEU A 96 -4.95 -4.18 2.84
N GLN A 97 -4.01 -4.94 3.43
CA GLN A 97 -2.59 -4.79 3.16
C GLN A 97 -2.27 -5.10 1.69
N VAL A 98 -2.81 -6.19 1.13
CA VAL A 98 -2.59 -6.54 -0.29
C VAL A 98 -3.17 -5.46 -1.21
N LEU A 99 -4.34 -4.91 -0.90
CA LEU A 99 -4.94 -3.83 -1.67
C LEU A 99 -4.06 -2.57 -1.64
N TYR A 100 -3.51 -2.22 -0.48
CA TYR A 100 -2.59 -1.10 -0.30
C TYR A 100 -1.30 -1.29 -1.11
N LEU A 101 -0.70 -2.48 -1.04
CA LEU A 101 0.50 -2.83 -1.80
C LEU A 101 0.29 -2.71 -3.31
N ARG A 102 -0.87 -3.16 -3.82
CA ARG A 102 -1.23 -3.02 -5.24
C ARG A 102 -1.42 -1.56 -5.65
N ALA A 103 -2.06 -0.75 -4.83
CA ALA A 103 -2.22 0.69 -5.09
C ALA A 103 -0.86 1.40 -5.15
N LEU A 104 0.04 1.12 -4.20
CA LEU A 104 1.39 1.65 -4.21
C LEU A 104 2.21 1.18 -5.42
N GLU A 105 2.13 -0.10 -5.78
CA GLU A 105 2.85 -0.64 -6.94
C GLU A 105 2.41 0.09 -8.21
N TRP A 106 1.11 0.27 -8.40
CA TRP A 106 0.59 0.98 -9.57
C TRP A 106 1.11 2.42 -9.62
N LEU A 107 1.06 3.15 -8.49
CA LEU A 107 1.59 4.52 -8.41
C LEU A 107 3.10 4.55 -8.68
N ALA A 108 3.86 3.55 -8.22
CA ALA A 108 5.29 3.47 -8.46
C ALA A 108 5.62 3.21 -9.93
N GLN A 109 4.87 2.30 -10.58
CA GLN A 109 4.98 2.05 -12.02
C GLN A 109 4.63 3.32 -12.81
N ASP A 110 3.55 4.01 -12.43
CA ASP A 110 3.12 5.22 -13.10
C ASP A 110 4.17 6.34 -12.99
N ALA A 111 4.71 6.56 -11.79
CA ALA A 111 5.80 7.50 -11.56
C ALA A 111 7.02 7.16 -12.41
N ALA A 112 7.42 5.88 -12.48
CA ALA A 112 8.54 5.45 -13.30
C ALA A 112 8.31 5.68 -14.81
N ARG A 113 7.09 5.42 -15.32
CA ARG A 113 6.72 5.71 -16.72
C ARG A 113 6.86 7.19 -17.07
N HIS A 114 6.51 8.07 -16.13
CA HIS A 114 6.55 9.53 -16.31
C HIS A 114 7.89 10.15 -15.90
N GLY A 115 8.92 9.36 -15.62
CA GLY A 115 10.25 9.85 -15.25
C GLY A 115 10.40 10.33 -13.80
N GLY A 116 9.36 10.18 -12.98
CA GLY A 116 9.37 10.46 -11.54
C GLY A 116 10.12 9.40 -10.73
N TYR A 117 11.39 9.15 -11.04
CA TYR A 117 12.16 8.05 -10.44
C TYR A 117 12.34 8.19 -8.92
N GLU A 118 12.50 9.41 -8.40
CA GLU A 118 12.59 9.63 -6.95
C GLU A 118 11.29 9.31 -6.23
N GLN A 119 10.14 9.65 -6.83
CA GLN A 119 8.83 9.28 -6.30
C GLN A 119 8.63 7.77 -6.35
N CYS A 120 9.00 7.12 -7.46
CA CYS A 120 8.99 5.67 -7.58
C CYS A 120 9.83 5.01 -6.47
N VAL A 121 11.01 5.55 -6.15
CA VAL A 121 11.84 5.03 -5.05
C VAL A 121 11.10 5.10 -3.72
N ARG A 122 10.54 6.26 -3.35
CA ARG A 122 9.80 6.43 -2.09
C ARG A 122 8.60 5.47 -1.99
N LEU A 123 7.86 5.29 -3.07
CA LEU A 123 6.72 4.37 -3.12
C LEU A 123 7.16 2.90 -2.97
N CYS A 124 8.26 2.50 -3.61
CA CYS A 124 8.80 1.15 -3.45
C CYS A 124 9.38 0.89 -2.06
N GLU A 125 9.95 1.90 -1.40
CA GLU A 125 10.40 1.78 -0.01
C GLU A 125 9.21 1.56 0.93
N ARG A 126 8.07 2.25 0.70
CA ARG A 126 6.81 1.98 1.43
C ARG A 126 6.34 0.54 1.22
N ILE A 127 6.37 0.04 -0.03
CA ILE A 127 6.01 -1.35 -0.35
C ILE A 127 6.90 -2.33 0.43
N LEU A 128 8.22 -2.17 0.36
CA LEU A 128 9.17 -3.11 0.98
C LEU A 128 9.21 -3.03 2.51
N ALA A 129 8.77 -1.92 3.10
CA ALA A 129 8.55 -1.81 4.54
C ALA A 129 7.33 -2.63 5.00
N CYS A 130 6.33 -2.81 4.13
CA CYS A 130 5.15 -3.63 4.39
C CYS A 130 5.38 -5.10 4.03
N ASP A 131 5.92 -5.38 2.84
CA ASP A 131 6.24 -6.72 2.36
C ASP A 131 7.63 -6.76 1.70
N PRO A 132 8.65 -7.27 2.42
CA PRO A 132 10.01 -7.46 1.90
C PRO A 132 10.12 -8.48 0.77
N CYS A 133 9.07 -9.24 0.45
CA CYS A 133 9.03 -10.22 -0.63
C CYS A 133 8.43 -9.67 -1.92
N TRP A 134 7.97 -8.41 -1.92
CA TRP A 134 7.31 -7.81 -3.08
C TRP A 134 8.30 -7.53 -4.22
N GLU A 135 8.55 -8.53 -5.05
CA GLU A 135 9.67 -8.55 -5.99
C GLU A 135 9.61 -7.44 -7.06
N GLU A 136 8.42 -7.02 -7.47
CA GLU A 136 8.25 -5.92 -8.43
C GLU A 136 8.82 -4.59 -7.89
N ALA A 137 8.69 -4.32 -6.58
CA ALA A 137 9.25 -3.12 -5.97
C ALA A 137 10.78 -3.08 -6.08
N TYR A 138 11.46 -4.23 -5.95
CA TYR A 138 12.89 -4.32 -6.21
C TYR A 138 13.24 -4.04 -7.67
N ARG A 139 12.45 -4.54 -8.63
CA ARG A 139 12.66 -4.26 -10.06
C ARG A 139 12.52 -2.77 -10.37
N LEU A 140 11.48 -2.13 -9.83
CA LEU A 140 11.25 -0.70 -9.96
C LEU A 140 12.38 0.12 -9.32
N LEU A 141 12.83 -0.24 -8.11
CA LEU A 141 13.99 0.40 -7.47
C LEU A 141 15.27 0.25 -8.29
N MET A 142 15.56 -0.94 -8.80
CA MET A 142 16.71 -1.17 -9.68
C MET A 142 16.66 -0.27 -10.92
N HIS A 143 15.49 -0.21 -11.57
CA HIS A 143 15.29 0.64 -12.74
C HIS A 143 15.49 2.12 -12.38
N SER A 144 14.79 2.61 -11.37
CA SER A 144 14.80 4.01 -10.95
C SER A 144 16.19 4.47 -10.51
N HIS A 145 16.92 3.68 -9.70
CA HIS A 145 18.29 4.01 -9.34
C HIS A 145 19.22 4.06 -10.56
N PHE A 146 19.06 3.13 -11.50
CA PHE A 146 19.87 3.15 -12.72
C PHE A 146 19.58 4.39 -13.58
N ARG A 147 18.30 4.80 -13.70
CA ARG A 147 17.89 6.01 -14.42
C ARG A 147 18.37 7.30 -13.75
N LEU A 148 18.52 7.29 -12.43
CA LEU A 148 19.13 8.38 -11.66
C LEU A 148 20.68 8.36 -11.68
N GLY A 149 21.31 7.50 -12.50
CA GLY A 149 22.77 7.38 -12.58
C GLY A 149 23.41 6.59 -11.43
N ASN A 150 22.62 6.11 -10.48
CA ASN A 150 23.08 5.39 -9.28
C ASN A 150 23.20 3.88 -9.52
N ARG A 151 24.01 3.47 -10.50
CA ARG A 151 24.21 2.05 -10.85
C ARG A 151 24.61 1.17 -9.66
N ALA A 152 25.49 1.66 -8.78
CA ALA A 152 25.91 0.93 -7.59
C ALA A 152 24.72 0.62 -6.66
N MET A 153 23.78 1.56 -6.50
CA MET A 153 22.58 1.34 -5.71
C MET A 153 21.66 0.32 -6.37
N ALA A 154 21.46 0.39 -7.68
CA ALA A 154 20.68 -0.60 -8.41
C ALA A 154 21.21 -2.03 -8.23
N LEU A 155 22.53 -2.24 -8.29
CA LEU A 155 23.13 -3.56 -8.06
C LEU A 155 22.94 -4.03 -6.61
N ARG A 156 23.09 -3.14 -5.62
CA ARG A 156 22.83 -3.45 -4.19
C ARG A 156 21.36 -3.80 -3.95
N THR A 157 20.42 -3.16 -4.64
CA THR A 157 18.99 -3.47 -4.54
C THR A 157 18.70 -4.91 -4.96
N TYR A 158 19.36 -5.42 -6.01
CA TYR A 158 19.24 -6.83 -6.39
C TYR A 158 19.74 -7.78 -5.28
N GLU A 159 20.90 -7.48 -4.69
CA GLU A 159 21.46 -8.29 -3.60
C GLU A 159 20.53 -8.33 -2.39
N LYS A 160 19.89 -7.20 -2.05
CA LYS A 160 18.85 -7.14 -1.01
C LYS A 160 17.65 -8.01 -1.36
N CYS A 161 17.16 -7.94 -2.60
CA CYS A 161 16.06 -8.77 -3.09
C CYS A 161 16.35 -10.27 -2.90
N VAL A 162 17.54 -10.72 -3.32
CA VAL A 162 17.97 -12.12 -3.16
C VAL A 162 17.99 -12.53 -1.70
N GLN A 163 18.51 -11.67 -0.81
CA GLN A 163 18.58 -11.96 0.62
C GLN A 163 17.19 -12.05 1.25
N SER A 164 16.29 -11.10 0.95
CA SER A 164 14.91 -11.10 1.47
C SER A 164 14.15 -12.34 1.03
N LEU A 165 14.11 -12.64 -0.27
CA LEU A 165 13.37 -13.80 -0.81
C LEU A 165 13.91 -15.13 -0.26
N ARG A 166 15.22 -15.24 -0.11
CA ARG A 166 15.83 -16.44 0.47
C ARG A 166 15.50 -16.60 1.95
N ARG A 167 15.48 -15.50 2.70
CA ARG A 167 15.20 -15.50 4.15
C ARG A 167 13.75 -15.83 4.44
N GLU A 168 12.82 -15.16 3.75
CA GLU A 168 11.38 -15.25 4.05
C GLU A 168 10.72 -16.45 3.37
N LEU A 169 11.10 -16.77 2.13
CA LEU A 169 10.41 -17.76 1.29
C LEU A 169 11.29 -18.96 0.90
N GLY A 170 12.60 -18.91 1.16
CA GLY A 170 13.53 -19.97 0.76
C GLY A 170 13.77 -20.07 -0.76
N VAL A 171 13.36 -19.07 -1.54
CA VAL A 171 13.46 -19.06 -3.01
C VAL A 171 14.46 -18.01 -3.52
N GLY A 172 14.86 -18.17 -4.78
CA GLY A 172 15.61 -17.14 -5.50
C GLY A 172 14.68 -16.18 -6.26
N PRO A 173 15.22 -15.06 -6.79
CA PRO A 173 14.45 -14.11 -7.57
C PRO A 173 13.95 -14.70 -8.89
N MET A 174 12.86 -14.16 -9.40
CA MET A 174 12.32 -14.45 -10.72
C MET A 174 13.34 -14.13 -11.84
N ALA A 175 13.23 -14.86 -12.94
CA ALA A 175 14.09 -14.67 -14.11
C ALA A 175 14.02 -13.25 -14.71
N SER A 176 12.87 -12.56 -14.62
CA SER A 176 12.72 -11.15 -15.01
C SER A 176 13.65 -10.23 -14.20
N THR A 177 13.75 -10.46 -12.89
CA THR A 177 14.56 -9.67 -11.95
C THR A 177 16.04 -9.91 -12.19
N THR A 178 16.46 -11.17 -12.34
CA THR A 178 17.86 -11.49 -12.70
C THR A 178 18.25 -10.91 -14.06
N ARG A 179 17.36 -10.96 -15.06
CA ARG A 179 17.62 -10.34 -16.37
C ARG A 179 17.81 -8.82 -16.29
N LEU A 180 17.03 -8.13 -15.46
CA LEU A 180 17.19 -6.69 -15.23
C LEU A 180 18.55 -6.38 -14.60
N TYR A 181 18.92 -7.13 -13.56
CA TYR A 181 20.23 -7.01 -12.91
C TYR A 181 21.38 -7.20 -13.90
N GLU A 182 21.33 -8.27 -14.71
CA GLU A 182 22.36 -8.54 -15.72
C GLU A 182 22.48 -7.42 -16.75
N ARG A 183 21.36 -6.84 -17.19
CA ARG A 183 21.35 -5.71 -18.10
C ARG A 183 22.02 -4.47 -17.49
N ILE A 184 21.68 -4.13 -16.25
CA ILE A 184 22.28 -2.99 -15.52
C ILE A 184 23.78 -3.24 -15.27
N ARG A 185 24.14 -4.48 -14.95
CA ARG A 185 25.53 -4.89 -14.72
C ARG A 185 26.37 -4.78 -15.99
N ARG A 186 25.81 -5.07 -17.17
CA ARG A 186 26.54 -4.97 -18.44
C ARG A 186 26.56 -3.57 -19.05
N SER A 187 25.64 -2.69 -18.65
CA SER A 187 25.66 -1.29 -19.10
C SER A 187 26.97 -0.64 -18.65
N ALA A 188 27.71 -0.09 -19.62
CA ALA A 188 28.73 0.91 -19.31
C ALA A 188 28.07 2.07 -18.56
N ALA A 189 28.80 2.69 -17.63
CA ALA A 189 28.28 3.80 -16.83
C ALA A 189 27.69 4.87 -17.77
N HIS A 190 26.40 5.18 -17.61
CA HIS A 190 25.83 6.36 -18.26
C HIS A 190 26.52 7.56 -17.61
N ALA A 191 27.44 8.20 -18.35
CA ALA A 191 27.95 9.50 -17.97
C ALA A 191 26.75 10.46 -17.92
N PRO A 192 26.61 11.30 -16.89
CA PRO A 192 25.58 12.32 -16.92
C PRO A 192 25.85 13.18 -18.17
N GLU A 193 24.86 13.29 -19.05
CA GLU A 193 24.88 14.31 -20.10
C GLU A 193 24.92 15.65 -19.36
N GLY A 194 26.13 16.17 -19.23
CA GLY A 194 26.39 17.50 -18.71
C GLY A 194 25.63 18.48 -19.58
N GLY A 195 24.71 19.22 -18.96
CA GLY A 195 24.28 20.48 -19.51
C GLY A 195 25.50 21.35 -19.69
N ASP A 196 25.66 21.91 -20.88
CA ASP A 196 26.41 23.13 -21.13
C ASP A 196 26.06 23.64 -22.54
N PRO A 197 26.14 24.95 -22.83
CA PRO A 197 26.34 26.12 -21.95
C PRO A 197 25.15 27.10 -21.92
#